data_AF-A0A7C2SN78-F1
#
_entry.id   AF-A0A7C2SN78-F1
#
_cell.length_a   1.000
_cell.length_b   1.000
_cell.length_c   1.000
_cell.angle_alpha   90.00
_cell.angle_beta   90.00
_cell.angle_gamma   90.00
#
_symmetry.space_group_name_H-M   'P 1'
#
loop_
_entity.id
_entity.type
_entity.pdbx_description
1 polymer ?
#
loop_
_entity_poly.entity_id
_entity_poly.type
_entity_poly.pdbx_seq_one_letter_code
_entity_poly.pdbx_strand_id
1 'polypeptide(L)'
;MRFIVLLVFLFLYIPIAYVVASSFIDGGEITAKWYVKLFEDKVIVGAFYNSLSIALLSTFFSVSLGTIAAYAFLRGSQRFESLLYTPIVIPEITEALSLLLFYKMLSFPLGFYSVLLGTHCI
;
A
#
# COMPACT_ATOMS: atom_id res chain seq x y z
N MET A 1 32.19 -0.53 -1.46
CA MET A 1 30.81 -1.06 -1.32
C MET A 1 30.18 -0.82 0.05
N ARG A 2 30.79 -1.21 1.17
CA ARG A 2 30.18 -1.05 2.52
C ARG A 2 29.85 0.40 2.91
N PHE A 3 30.68 1.36 2.51
CA PHE A 3 30.45 2.80 2.77
C PHE A 3 29.24 3.37 2.00
N ILE A 4 29.04 2.94 0.74
CA ILE A 4 27.92 3.38 -0.08
C ILE A 4 26.60 2.87 0.51
N VAL A 5 26.57 1.60 0.93
CA VAL A 5 25.41 1.01 1.60
C VAL A 5 25.04 1.82 2.85
N LEU A 6 26.03 2.18 3.67
CA LEU A 6 25.82 2.99 4.87
C LEU A 6 25.25 4.37 4.55
N LEU A 7 25.77 5.06 3.52
CA LEU A 7 25.24 6.35 3.08
C LEU A 7 23.80 6.27 2.58
N VAL A 8 23.45 5.23 1.83
CA VAL A 8 22.07 5.00 1.36
C VAL A 8 21.12 4.80 2.55
N PHE A 9 21.51 3.98 3.53
CA PHE A 9 20.71 3.80 4.74
C PHE A 9 20.54 5.11 5.51
N LEU A 10 21.60 5.88 5.71
CA LEU A 10 21.49 7.19 6.35
C LEU A 10 20.53 8.11 5.59
N PHE A 11 20.67 8.21 4.27
CA PHE A 11 19.81 9.03 3.45
C PHE A 11 18.32 8.65 3.56
N LEU A 12 18.00 7.35 3.61
CA LEU A 12 16.63 6.87 3.76
C LEU A 12 16.08 7.06 5.18
N TYR A 13 16.91 6.84 6.21
CA TYR A 13 16.47 6.88 7.61
C TYR A 13 16.43 8.28 8.21
N ILE A 14 17.26 9.22 7.74
CA ILE A 14 17.25 10.61 8.23
C ILE A 14 15.86 11.28 8.11
N PRO A 15 15.15 11.27 6.96
CA PRO A 15 13.84 11.91 6.86
C PRO A 15 12.80 11.22 7.75
N ILE A 16 12.87 9.89 7.88
CA ILE A 16 11.99 9.12 8.77
C ILE A 16 12.24 9.53 10.24
N ALA A 17 13.50 9.57 10.64
CA ALA A 17 13.91 10.00 11.98
C ALA A 17 13.50 11.45 12.27
N TYR A 18 13.59 12.34 11.28
CA TYR A 18 13.12 13.72 11.39
C TYR A 18 11.61 13.79 11.64
N VAL A 19 10.80 13.05 10.87
CA VAL A 19 9.34 13.00 11.07
C VAL A 19 9.01 12.46 12.47
N VAL A 20 9.66 11.37 12.88
CA VAL A 20 9.46 10.80 14.22
C VAL A 20 9.83 11.81 15.31
N ALA A 21 10.99 12.45 15.23
CA ALA A 21 11.42 13.47 16.20
C ALA A 21 10.45 14.66 16.24
N SER A 22 10.00 15.13 15.07
CA SER A 22 9.05 16.24 14.96
C SER A 22 7.69 15.90 15.57
N SER A 23 7.29 14.62 15.58
CA SER A 23 6.04 14.17 16.21
C SER A 23 6.03 14.34 17.74
N PHE A 24 7.20 14.51 18.36
CA PHE A 24 7.32 14.76 19.80
C PHE A 24 7.48 16.24 20.14
N ILE A 25 7.59 17.14 19.17
CA ILE A 25 7.83 18.57 19.42
C ILE A 25 6.52 19.35 19.20
N ASP A 26 6.03 20.02 20.25
CA ASP A 26 4.90 20.97 20.17
C ASP A 26 5.40 22.33 20.67
N GLY A 27 5.51 23.32 19.77
CA GLY A 27 5.95 24.67 20.13
C GLY A 27 7.37 24.80 20.72
N GLY A 28 8.22 23.76 20.59
CA GLY A 28 9.57 23.73 21.18
C GLY A 28 9.68 22.90 22.46
N GLU A 29 8.57 22.37 22.98
CA GLU A 29 8.55 21.45 24.12
C GLU A 29 8.41 20.00 23.66
N ILE A 30 9.04 19.08 24.37
CA ILE A 30 8.92 17.63 24.13
C ILE A 30 7.62 17.13 24.76
N THR A 31 6.73 16.54 23.96
CA THR A 31 5.42 16.06 24.39
C THR A 31 4.98 14.80 23.64
N ALA A 32 4.20 13.95 24.31
CA ALA A 32 3.53 12.79 23.71
C ALA A 32 2.06 13.08 23.33
N LYS A 33 1.63 14.34 23.42
CA LYS A 33 0.23 14.77 23.20
C LYS A 33 -0.36 14.31 21.87
N TRP A 34 0.41 14.34 20.78
CA TRP A 34 -0.06 13.90 19.46
C TRP A 34 -0.38 12.40 19.40
N TYR A 35 0.39 11.58 20.12
CA TYR A 35 0.11 10.15 20.24
C TYR A 35 -1.15 9.88 21.05
N VAL A 36 -1.36 10.61 22.16
CA VAL A 36 -2.61 10.52 22.94
C VAL A 36 -3.81 10.91 22.08
N LYS A 37 -3.72 12.06 21.39
CA LYS A 37 -4.78 12.55 20.50
C LYS A 37 -5.09 11.58 19.35
N LEU A 38 -4.07 10.87 18.84
CA LEU A 38 -4.24 9.86 17.80
C LEU A 38 -5.14 8.70 18.26
N PHE A 39 -5.04 8.25 19.50
CA PHE A 39 -5.90 7.18 20.04
C PHE A 39 -7.30 7.67 20.43
N GLU A 40 -7.46 8.96 20.74
CA GLU A 40 -8.77 9.55 21.02
C GLU A 40 -9.59 9.83 19.74
N ASP A 41 -8.91 10.04 18.62
CA ASP A 41 -9.55 10.31 17.33
C ASP A 41 -10.11 9.03 16.70
N LYS A 42 -11.42 8.83 16.87
CA LYS A 42 -12.16 7.69 16.30
C LYS A 42 -12.08 7.62 14.77
N VAL A 43 -11.88 8.73 14.08
CA VAL A 43 -11.75 8.74 12.61
C VAL A 43 -10.39 8.17 12.21
N ILE A 44 -9.32 8.61 12.87
CA ILE A 44 -7.96 8.10 12.61
C ILE A 44 -7.86 6.62 12.98
N VAL A 45 -8.34 6.25 14.18
CA VAL A 45 -8.33 4.85 14.63
C VAL A 45 -9.20 3.97 13.72
N GLY A 46 -10.38 4.45 13.31
CA GLY A 46 -11.23 3.76 12.35
C GLY A 46 -10.55 3.56 10.99
N ALA A 47 -9.90 4.59 10.47
CA ALA A 47 -9.15 4.52 9.22
C ALA A 47 -7.98 3.52 9.31
N PHE A 48 -7.27 3.48 10.45
CA PHE A 48 -6.21 2.51 10.70
C PHE A 48 -6.71 1.06 10.60
N TYR A 49 -7.80 0.72 11.29
CA TYR A 49 -8.37 -0.63 11.23
C TYR A 49 -8.93 -0.97 9.84
N ASN A 50 -9.50 0.02 9.15
CA ASN A 50 -9.96 -0.13 7.79
C ASN A 50 -8.80 -0.51 6.84
N SER A 51 -7.71 0.26 6.85
CA SER A 51 -6.51 -0.01 6.07
C SER A 51 -5.86 -1.34 6.44
N LEU A 52 -5.78 -1.66 7.74
CA LEU A 52 -5.24 -2.94 8.20
C LEU A 52 -6.05 -4.13 7.70
N SER A 53 -7.38 -4.03 7.74
CA SER A 53 -8.29 -5.07 7.25
C SER A 53 -8.14 -5.27 5.74
N ILE A 54 -8.07 -4.18 4.97
CA ILE A 54 -7.80 -4.24 3.53
C ILE A 54 -6.44 -4.90 3.27
N ALA A 55 -5.38 -4.47 3.96
CA ALA A 55 -4.04 -5.00 3.75
C ALA A 55 -3.93 -6.50 4.03
N LEU A 56 -4.57 -6.99 5.09
CA LEU A 56 -4.57 -8.41 5.43
C LEU A 56 -5.31 -9.27 4.41
N LEU A 57 -6.52 -8.87 4.04
CA LEU A 57 -7.30 -9.56 3.01
C LEU A 57 -6.58 -9.50 1.65
N SER A 58 -6.03 -8.33 1.33
CA SER A 58 -5.28 -8.09 0.10
C SER A 58 -4.07 -9.03 0.01
N THR A 59 -3.28 -9.10 1.08
CA THR A 59 -2.12 -10.00 1.15
C THR A 59 -2.53 -11.45 1.00
N PHE A 60 -3.61 -11.88 1.67
CA PHE A 60 -4.05 -13.28 1.64
C PHE A 60 -4.41 -13.76 0.23
N PHE A 61 -5.26 -13.00 -0.48
CA PHE A 61 -5.67 -13.37 -1.83
C PHE A 61 -4.52 -13.18 -2.84
N SER A 62 -3.73 -12.11 -2.73
CA SER A 62 -2.61 -11.87 -3.66
C SER A 62 -1.52 -12.94 -3.53
N VAL A 63 -1.18 -13.38 -2.32
CA VAL A 63 -0.25 -14.51 -2.12
C VAL A 63 -0.85 -15.81 -2.65
N SER A 64 -2.13 -16.06 -2.40
CA SER A 64 -2.79 -17.29 -2.87
C SER A 64 -2.84 -17.37 -4.40
N LEU A 65 -3.32 -16.30 -5.06
CA LEU A 65 -3.40 -16.19 -6.52
C LEU A 65 -2.00 -16.17 -7.15
N GLY A 66 -1.07 -15.42 -6.58
CA GLY A 66 0.32 -15.36 -7.04
C GLY A 66 1.02 -16.71 -6.97
N THR A 67 0.78 -17.49 -5.91
CA THR A 67 1.35 -18.85 -5.76
C THR A 67 0.77 -19.81 -6.80
N ILE A 68 -0.54 -19.76 -7.05
CA ILE A 68 -1.20 -20.58 -8.08
C ILE A 68 -0.69 -20.20 -9.47
N ALA A 69 -0.58 -18.90 -9.76
CA ALA A 69 -0.07 -18.38 -11.02
C ALA A 69 1.40 -18.78 -11.25
N ALA A 70 2.25 -18.65 -10.23
CA ALA A 70 3.65 -19.07 -10.30
C ALA A 70 3.78 -20.58 -10.54
N TYR A 71 2.95 -21.40 -9.89
CA TYR A 71 2.94 -22.85 -10.11
C TYR A 71 2.47 -23.22 -11.52
N ALA A 72 1.43 -22.55 -12.03
CA ALA A 72 0.93 -22.75 -13.39
C ALA A 72 1.96 -22.31 -14.44
N PHE A 73 2.68 -21.21 -14.19
CA PHE A 73 3.76 -20.72 -15.03
C PHE A 73 4.87 -21.76 -15.22
N LEU A 74 5.31 -22.39 -14.13
CA LEU A 74 6.37 -23.41 -14.16
C LEU A 74 5.98 -24.69 -14.94
N ARG A 75 4.68 -24.93 -15.16
CA ARG A 75 4.16 -26.13 -15.83
C ARG A 75 3.53 -25.86 -17.20
N GLY A 76 3.26 -24.60 -17.54
CA GLY A 76 2.54 -24.18 -18.74
C GLY A 76 3.43 -23.67 -19.87
N SER A 77 2.81 -23.33 -21.01
CA SER A 77 3.49 -22.63 -22.12
C SER A 77 3.60 -21.13 -21.83
N GLN A 78 4.68 -20.50 -22.29
CA GLN A 78 5.04 -19.07 -22.13
C GLN A 78 3.99 -18.05 -22.67
N ARG A 79 2.77 -18.46 -23.01
CA ARG A 79 1.73 -17.56 -23.54
C ARG A 79 1.15 -16.61 -22.49
N PHE A 80 1.33 -16.89 -21.20
CA PHE A 80 0.83 -16.05 -20.11
C PHE A 80 1.90 -15.13 -19.48
N GLU A 81 3.16 -15.17 -19.93
CA GLU A 81 4.22 -14.32 -19.36
C GLU A 81 3.89 -12.82 -19.56
N SER A 82 3.39 -12.44 -20.74
CA SER A 82 3.07 -11.04 -21.06
C SER A 82 1.99 -10.43 -20.16
N LEU A 83 1.02 -11.23 -19.71
CA LEU A 83 -0.02 -10.78 -18.78
C LEU A 83 0.56 -10.48 -17.40
N LEU A 84 1.55 -11.26 -16.94
CA LEU A 84 2.21 -11.05 -15.65
C LEU A 84 3.12 -9.82 -15.63
N TYR A 85 3.68 -9.43 -16.78
CA TYR A 85 4.51 -8.22 -16.90
C TYR A 85 3.72 -6.93 -17.15
N THR A 86 2.45 -7.03 -17.54
CA THR A 86 1.62 -5.87 -17.90
C THR A 86 1.48 -4.84 -16.76
N PRO A 87 1.23 -5.22 -15.49
CA PRO A 87 1.10 -4.27 -14.39
C PRO A 87 2.38 -3.48 -14.09
N ILE A 88 3.55 -4.06 -14.38
CA ILE A 88 4.85 -3.42 -14.09
C ILE A 88 5.07 -2.18 -14.96
N VAL A 89 4.45 -2.13 -16.15
CA VAL A 89 4.64 -1.03 -17.13
C VAL A 89 3.56 0.04 -16.98
N ILE A 90 2.40 -0.30 -16.42
CA ILE A 90 1.30 0.64 -16.26
C ILE A 90 1.63 1.65 -15.15
N PRO A 91 1.52 2.96 -15.39
CA PRO A 91 1.70 3.96 -14.35
C PRO A 91 0.59 3.89 -13.29
N GLU A 92 0.98 4.00 -12.02
CA GLU A 92 0.08 3.92 -10.86
C GLU A 92 -1.12 4.89 -10.96
N ILE A 93 -0.89 6.12 -11.43
CA ILE A 93 -1.94 7.13 -11.57
C ILE A 93 -2.98 6.71 -12.63
N THR A 94 -2.51 6.14 -13.74
CA THR A 94 -3.39 5.72 -14.85
C THR A 94 -4.25 4.54 -14.45
N GLU A 95 -3.67 3.61 -13.69
CA GLU A 95 -4.37 2.47 -13.11
C GLU A 95 -5.49 2.93 -12.17
N ALA A 96 -5.17 3.81 -11.21
CA ALA A 96 -6.13 4.33 -10.23
C ALA A 96 -7.32 5.03 -10.89
N LEU A 97 -7.06 5.88 -11.89
CA LEU A 97 -8.11 6.58 -12.65
C LEU A 97 -8.98 5.60 -13.46
N SER A 98 -8.39 4.59 -14.06
CA SER A 98 -9.12 3.61 -14.88
C SER A 98 -10.09 2.79 -14.02
N LEU A 99 -9.63 2.32 -12.85
CA LEU A 99 -10.47 1.63 -11.87
C LEU A 99 -11.59 2.53 -11.32
N LEU A 100 -11.30 3.80 -11.02
CA LEU A 100 -12.31 4.75 -10.57
C LEU A 100 -13.42 4.94 -11.63
N LEU A 101 -13.03 5.12 -12.89
CA LEU A 101 -13.98 5.27 -14.00
C LEU A 101 -14.80 3.98 -14.21
N PHE A 102 -14.15 2.82 -14.12
CA PHE A 102 -14.81 1.51 -14.22
C PHE A 102 -15.88 1.34 -13.13
N TYR A 103 -15.56 1.62 -11.87
CA TYR A 103 -16.53 1.57 -10.78
C TYR A 103 -17.68 2.56 -10.97
N LYS A 104 -17.38 3.77 -11.45
CA LYS A 104 -18.41 4.77 -11.75
C LYS A 104 -19.35 4.31 -12.88
N MET A 105 -18.81 3.70 -13.93
CA MET A 105 -19.62 3.14 -15.04
C MET A 105 -20.57 2.04 -14.56
N LEU A 106 -20.12 1.21 -13.62
CA LEU A 106 -20.93 0.15 -13.00
C LEU A 106 -21.88 0.67 -11.91
N SER A 107 -21.84 1.97 -11.59
CA SER A 107 -22.52 2.54 -10.42
C SER A 107 -22.19 1.80 -9.12
N PHE A 108 -20.96 1.30 -9.03
CA PHE A 108 -20.46 0.57 -7.88
C PHE A 108 -20.15 1.55 -6.73
N PRO A 109 -20.58 1.26 -5.49
CA PRO A 109 -20.36 2.16 -4.36
C PRO A 109 -18.86 2.27 -4.04
N LEU A 110 -18.38 3.51 -3.92
CA LEU A 110 -17.01 3.79 -3.49
C LEU A 110 -16.89 3.64 -1.98
N GLY A 111 -15.89 2.90 -1.52
CA GLY A 111 -15.66 2.63 -0.10
C GLY A 111 -14.73 1.44 0.11
N PHE A 112 -14.91 0.72 1.21
CA PHE A 112 -14.07 -0.43 1.57
C PHE A 112 -13.97 -1.47 0.45
N TYR A 113 -15.11 -1.89 -0.11
CA TYR A 113 -15.15 -2.95 -1.12
C TYR A 113 -14.53 -2.54 -2.46
N SER A 114 -14.68 -1.27 -2.86
CA SER A 114 -14.05 -0.80 -4.11
C SER A 114 -12.53 -0.76 -3.99
N VAL A 115 -12.00 -0.42 -2.81
CA VAL A 115 -10.56 -0.45 -2.56
C VAL A 115 -10.07 -1.89 -2.49
N LEU A 116 -10.75 -2.77 -1.74
CA LEU A 116 -10.35 -4.17 -1.62
C LEU A 116 -10.31 -4.88 -2.98
N LEU A 117 -11.36 -4.74 -3.80
CA LEU A 117 -11.40 -5.34 -5.14
C LEU A 117 -10.37 -4.69 -6.07
N GLY A 118 -10.15 -3.39 -5.93
CA GLY A 118 -9.16 -2.67 -6.73
C GLY A 118 -7.77 -3.24 -6.54
N THR A 119 -7.39 -3.54 -5.29
CA THR A 119 -6.07 -4.11 -4.96
C THR A 119 -5.80 -5.51 -5.54
N HIS A 120 -6.83 -6.24 -6.00
CA HIS A 120 -6.70 -7.58 -6.57
C HIS A 120 -6.81 -7.63 -8.09
N CYS A 121 -7.34 -6.56 -8.70
CA CYS A 121 -7.51 -6.48 -10.14
C CYS A 121 -6.21 -6.09 -10.87
N ILE A 122 -5.13 -5.92 -10.11
CA ILE A 122 -3.78 -5.50 -10.50
C ILE A 122 -2.85 -6.70 -10.36
#